data_AF-A0A954VEE9-F1
#
_entry.id   AF-A0A954VEE9-F1
#
_cell.length_a   1.000
_cell.length_b   1.000
_cell.length_c   1.000
_cell.angle_alpha   90.00
_cell.angle_beta   90.00
_cell.angle_gamma   90.00
#
_symmetry.space_group_name_H-M   'P 1'
#
loop_
_entity.id
_entity.type
_entity.pdbx_description
1 polymer ?
#
loop_
_entity_poly.entity_id
_entity_poly.type
_entity_poly.pdbx_seq_one_letter_code
_entity_poly.pdbx_strand_id
1 'polypeptide(L)'
;MKFSQRYTICWRHAWYLGCCFSVILLGLPERANAQRVLGLDMSAWQGSISQQTWSNILNVENRQFVFLRSSRGGTTGFFSQNNAGNNNPPGENTLSQRYDDPYFVQNINRATNAGLFAGAYHFSRPDIVASTLNSNGIPNSGADEADHFIQMAGPWMRPGYLLPVHDFEAGDGARTDNQMALFAMEFSDRIYDVMGIRPAIYLNGNYAQNVIGGASSSSRSGVVDRYSVLWSARWPNQSNPDAIDVQNAHPKDSFSNIYGPWDDTGVMHPWTFWQYASTGRLQSFNNGDSNLDFNVAQGDIEFLKDQLVPAVWMTDSSGNWSTLSNWNSGQAPIAPVTGTGQVAPVGRRTLPTPRLPGETVFGVTSGKHDTVILDRPNADITVTLDAGSYDIRKLFVRESLVISGGELHVNY
;
A
#
# COMPACT_ATOMS: atom_id res chain seq x y z
N MET A 1 -50.51 -27.88 19.29
CA MET A 1 -51.57 -27.33 20.17
C MET A 1 -50.96 -27.16 21.56
N LYS A 2 -50.78 -25.92 22.05
CA LYS A 2 -51.51 -25.28 23.18
C LYS A 2 -51.38 -26.09 24.51
N PHE A 3 -51.01 -25.59 25.68
CA PHE A 3 -50.84 -24.25 26.28
C PHE A 3 -50.18 -24.41 27.67
N SER A 4 -49.50 -23.36 28.17
CA SER A 4 -49.30 -22.85 29.56
C SER A 4 -49.26 -23.80 30.80
N GLN A 5 -48.54 -23.52 31.89
CA GLN A 5 -48.64 -22.29 32.70
C GLN A 5 -47.59 -22.28 33.84
N ARG A 6 -47.37 -21.07 34.35
CA ARG A 6 -46.44 -20.61 35.40
C ARG A 6 -46.67 -21.24 36.79
N TYR A 7 -45.62 -21.24 37.60
CA TYR A 7 -45.71 -21.12 39.07
C TYR A 7 -44.83 -19.97 39.56
N THR A 8 -45.36 -19.20 40.50
CA THR A 8 -44.76 -18.02 41.15
C THR A 8 -44.73 -18.28 42.66
N ILE A 9 -43.91 -17.49 43.38
CA ILE A 9 -43.93 -17.19 44.84
C ILE A 9 -42.96 -18.10 45.64
N CYS A 10 -42.10 -17.66 46.57
CA CYS A 10 -42.06 -16.47 47.43
C CYS A 10 -40.62 -16.12 47.86
N TRP A 11 -40.40 -14.84 48.17
CA TRP A 11 -39.21 -14.28 48.81
C TRP A 11 -39.19 -14.54 50.32
N ARG A 12 -38.03 -14.89 50.89
CA ARG A 12 -37.66 -14.58 52.28
C ARG A 12 -36.19 -14.21 52.43
N HIS A 13 -36.00 -12.95 52.80
CA HIS A 13 -34.87 -12.26 53.40
C HIS A 13 -33.80 -13.12 54.10
N ALA A 14 -32.55 -12.94 53.69
CA ALA A 14 -31.37 -13.16 54.52
C ALA A 14 -30.58 -11.86 54.60
N TRP A 15 -30.38 -11.39 55.83
CA TRP A 15 -29.57 -10.24 56.19
C TRP A 15 -28.08 -10.60 56.01
N TYR A 16 -27.32 -9.76 55.31
CA TYR A 16 -25.86 -9.80 55.35
C TYR A 16 -25.30 -8.42 55.73
N LEU A 17 -24.45 -8.45 56.76
CA LEU A 17 -23.68 -7.35 57.31
C LEU A 17 -22.94 -6.57 56.21
N GLY A 18 -23.05 -5.25 56.26
CA GLY A 18 -22.21 -4.34 55.49
C GLY A 18 -20.80 -4.30 56.05
N CYS A 19 -19.86 -4.95 55.36
CA CYS A 19 -18.44 -4.61 55.44
C CYS A 19 -18.15 -3.55 54.37
N CYS A 20 -17.91 -2.31 54.80
CA CYS A 20 -17.41 -1.25 53.94
C CYS A 20 -15.97 -1.58 53.52
N PHE A 21 -15.80 -2.22 52.36
CA PHE A 21 -14.54 -2.18 51.64
C PHE A 21 -14.50 -0.89 50.83
N SER A 22 -13.67 0.06 51.23
CA SER A 22 -13.22 1.13 50.35
C SER A 22 -12.38 0.49 49.24
N VAL A 23 -13.01 0.20 48.11
CA VAL A 23 -12.30 -0.06 46.86
C VAL A 23 -11.72 1.28 46.43
N ILE A 24 -10.43 1.48 46.68
CA ILE A 24 -9.65 2.47 45.94
C ILE A 24 -9.64 1.97 44.50
N LEU A 25 -10.51 2.54 43.67
CA LEU A 25 -10.37 2.47 42.22
C LEU A 25 -9.07 3.19 41.87
N LEU A 26 -7.97 2.45 41.88
CA LEU A 26 -6.78 2.83 41.12
C LEU A 26 -7.26 2.90 39.68
N GLY A 27 -7.37 4.13 39.14
CA GLY A 27 -7.64 4.33 37.74
C GLY A 27 -6.66 3.48 36.96
N LEU A 28 -7.18 2.50 36.21
CA LEU A 28 -6.39 1.86 35.17
C LEU A 28 -5.89 3.00 34.27
N PRO A 29 -4.58 3.09 33.97
CA PRO A 29 -4.15 4.05 32.97
C PRO A 29 -4.99 3.79 31.73
N GLU A 30 -5.64 4.84 31.21
CA GLU A 30 -6.20 4.79 29.87
C GLU A 30 -5.10 4.20 28.98
N ARG A 31 -5.41 3.12 28.26
CA ARG A 31 -4.50 2.64 27.23
C ARG A 31 -4.37 3.79 26.26
N ALA A 32 -3.26 4.52 26.31
CA ALA A 32 -2.91 5.47 25.27
C ALA A 32 -2.90 4.65 23.97
N ASN A 33 -3.90 4.87 23.10
CA ASN A 33 -3.88 4.26 21.78
C ASN A 33 -2.60 4.75 21.11
N ALA A 34 -1.80 3.82 20.57
CA ALA A 34 -0.59 4.18 19.88
C ALA A 34 -0.94 5.13 18.72
N GLN A 35 -0.20 6.24 18.61
CA GLN A 35 -0.51 7.31 17.67
C GLN A 35 -0.44 6.76 16.24
N ARG A 36 -1.53 6.95 15.48
CA ARG A 36 -1.56 6.60 14.06
C ARG A 36 -0.55 7.41 13.28
N VAL A 37 0.16 6.73 12.41
CA VAL A 37 1.25 7.33 11.64
C VAL A 37 0.71 8.16 10.49
N LEU A 38 1.27 9.35 10.32
CA LEU A 38 0.91 10.27 9.24
C LEU A 38 1.87 10.09 8.05
N GLY A 39 1.34 10.30 6.86
CA GLY A 39 2.09 10.22 5.62
C GLY A 39 1.51 11.10 4.54
N LEU A 40 2.08 10.99 3.35
CA LEU A 40 1.71 11.76 2.17
C LEU A 40 1.58 10.84 0.96
N ASP A 41 1.00 11.34 -0.10
CA ASP A 41 1.29 10.83 -1.43
C ASP A 41 1.55 11.98 -2.39
N MET A 42 2.39 11.72 -3.40
CA MET A 42 2.88 12.74 -4.32
C MET A 42 3.16 12.17 -5.71
N SER A 43 3.15 13.06 -6.69
CA SER A 43 3.44 12.81 -8.09
C SER A 43 4.22 13.98 -8.70
N ALA A 44 4.38 13.98 -10.02
CA ALA A 44 4.94 15.10 -10.75
C ALA A 44 4.20 16.43 -10.55
N TRP A 45 2.94 16.43 -10.09
CA TRP A 45 2.20 17.65 -9.77
C TRP A 45 2.82 18.45 -8.61
N GLN A 46 3.57 17.80 -7.73
CA GLN A 46 4.29 18.44 -6.64
C GLN A 46 5.69 18.97 -7.07
N GLY A 47 6.10 18.68 -8.31
CA GLY A 47 7.36 19.15 -8.88
C GLY A 47 8.62 18.52 -8.27
N SER A 48 9.76 19.18 -8.45
CA SER A 48 11.04 18.71 -7.89
C SER A 48 11.17 19.12 -6.42
N ILE A 49 11.31 18.12 -5.54
CA ILE A 49 11.34 18.33 -4.09
C ILE A 49 12.76 18.14 -3.56
N SER A 50 13.29 19.16 -2.89
CA SER A 50 14.67 19.15 -2.37
C SER A 50 14.87 18.10 -1.25
N GLN A 51 16.12 17.66 -1.03
CA GLN A 51 16.43 16.78 0.10
C GLN A 51 16.11 17.43 1.46
N GLN A 52 16.34 18.75 1.58
CA GLN A 52 16.01 19.48 2.80
C GLN A 52 14.50 19.46 3.07
N THR A 53 13.70 19.65 2.03
CA THR A 53 12.23 19.57 2.13
C THR A 53 11.79 18.19 2.61
N TRP A 54 12.30 17.10 2.02
CA TRP A 54 12.02 15.74 2.49
C TRP A 54 12.45 15.51 3.94
N SER A 55 13.60 16.07 4.34
CA SER A 55 14.09 15.96 5.72
C SER A 55 13.20 16.72 6.70
N ASN A 56 12.65 17.87 6.31
CA ASN A 56 11.71 18.62 7.14
C ASN A 56 10.33 17.94 7.22
N ILE A 57 9.87 17.33 6.12
CA ILE A 57 8.63 16.54 6.09
C ILE A 57 8.64 15.46 7.19
N LEU A 58 9.79 14.81 7.42
CA LEU A 58 9.95 13.90 8.55
C LEU A 58 10.11 14.64 9.88
N ASN A 59 11.15 15.48 9.99
CA ASN A 59 11.64 15.97 11.30
C ASN A 59 10.82 17.12 11.89
N VAL A 60 10.09 17.85 11.06
CA VAL A 60 9.29 19.03 11.47
C VAL A 60 7.81 18.72 11.40
N GLU A 61 7.37 18.05 10.33
CA GLU A 61 5.95 17.84 10.02
C GLU A 61 5.45 16.44 10.39
N ASN A 62 6.33 15.60 10.95
CA ASN A 62 6.04 14.27 11.48
C ASN A 62 5.31 13.36 10.47
N ARG A 63 5.71 13.41 9.19
CA ARG A 63 5.26 12.47 8.17
C ARG A 63 6.29 11.34 8.06
N GLN A 64 5.88 10.13 8.38
CA GLN A 64 6.77 8.97 8.46
C GLN A 64 6.76 8.12 7.18
N PHE A 65 5.75 8.29 6.32
CA PHE A 65 5.68 7.59 5.05
C PHE A 65 5.22 8.43 3.88
N VAL A 66 5.51 7.93 2.67
CA VAL A 66 5.02 8.51 1.42
C VAL A 66 4.75 7.46 0.35
N PHE A 67 3.66 7.61 -0.40
CA PHE A 67 3.46 6.91 -1.67
C PHE A 67 3.79 7.85 -2.84
N LEU A 68 4.52 7.36 -3.83
CA LEU A 68 5.00 8.18 -4.95
C LEU A 68 4.52 7.59 -6.27
N ARG A 69 3.93 8.43 -7.13
CA ARG A 69 3.53 7.96 -8.47
C ARG A 69 4.77 7.58 -9.23
N SER A 70 4.78 6.37 -9.74
CA SER A 70 5.83 5.92 -10.66
C SER A 70 5.42 6.05 -12.11
N SER A 71 4.16 5.75 -12.39
CA SER A 71 3.68 5.48 -13.74
C SER A 71 2.16 5.64 -13.84
N ARG A 72 1.68 5.75 -15.08
CA ARG A 72 0.27 5.80 -15.44
C ARG A 72 0.04 5.22 -16.83
N GLY A 73 -1.07 4.52 -17.02
CA GLY A 73 -1.45 3.90 -18.30
C GLY A 73 -0.55 2.71 -18.66
N GLY A 74 -0.69 2.18 -19.87
CA GLY A 74 0.03 0.95 -20.26
C GLY A 74 1.44 1.17 -20.79
N THR A 75 2.03 0.12 -21.36
CA THR A 75 3.45 0.12 -21.77
C THR A 75 3.76 0.92 -23.03
N THR A 76 2.72 1.36 -23.76
CA THR A 76 2.86 2.00 -25.08
C THR A 76 2.25 3.39 -25.16
N GLY A 77 2.70 4.13 -26.18
CA GLY A 77 2.18 5.45 -26.50
C GLY A 77 2.72 6.54 -25.60
N PHE A 78 1.93 7.61 -25.50
CA PHE A 78 2.30 8.82 -24.79
C PHE A 78 1.05 9.45 -24.16
N PHE A 79 1.25 10.11 -23.03
CA PHE A 79 0.27 10.96 -22.40
C PHE A 79 0.89 12.29 -22.00
N SER A 80 0.22 13.37 -22.40
CA SER A 80 0.54 14.73 -22.03
C SER A 80 -0.26 15.13 -20.80
N GLN A 81 0.41 15.23 -19.65
CA GLN A 81 -0.23 15.67 -18.41
C GLN A 81 -0.77 17.11 -18.50
N ASN A 82 -0.15 17.96 -19.32
CA ASN A 82 -0.58 19.34 -19.56
C ASN A 82 -1.71 19.47 -20.60
N ASN A 83 -2.06 18.37 -21.27
CA ASN A 83 -3.13 18.29 -22.28
C ASN A 83 -3.94 17.00 -22.08
N ALA A 84 -4.40 16.78 -20.84
CA ALA A 84 -5.15 15.58 -20.50
C ALA A 84 -6.45 15.43 -21.32
N GLY A 85 -7.08 16.56 -21.68
CA GLY A 85 -8.28 16.60 -22.53
C GLY A 85 -8.03 16.25 -24.00
N ASN A 86 -6.76 16.10 -24.42
CA ASN A 86 -6.36 15.79 -25.79
C ASN A 86 -7.06 16.69 -26.83
N ASN A 87 -7.22 17.97 -26.51
CA ASN A 87 -8.08 18.90 -27.25
C ASN A 87 -7.29 20.04 -27.90
N ASN A 88 -6.10 20.40 -27.39
CA ASN A 88 -5.29 21.46 -27.98
C ASN A 88 -3.76 21.32 -27.72
N PRO A 89 -2.97 20.85 -28.70
CA PRO A 89 -3.43 20.24 -29.95
C PRO A 89 -4.07 18.87 -29.67
N PRO A 90 -5.09 18.45 -30.43
CA PRO A 90 -5.58 17.09 -30.35
C PRO A 90 -4.54 16.12 -30.93
N GLY A 91 -4.54 14.87 -30.46
CA GLY A 91 -3.68 13.83 -31.02
C GLY A 91 -2.47 13.45 -30.16
N GLU A 92 -2.18 14.19 -29.09
CA GLU A 92 -0.98 13.94 -28.26
C GLU A 92 -1.10 12.65 -27.46
N ASN A 93 -2.28 12.38 -26.90
CA ASN A 93 -2.49 11.18 -26.11
C ASN A 93 -2.76 9.99 -27.05
N THR A 94 -1.91 8.97 -26.99
CA THR A 94 -1.87 7.85 -27.96
C THR A 94 -1.71 6.49 -27.29
N LEU A 95 -2.18 5.44 -27.97
CA LEU A 95 -2.11 4.03 -27.56
C LEU A 95 -2.55 3.85 -26.10
N SER A 96 -1.76 3.13 -25.29
CA SER A 96 -2.05 2.89 -23.88
C SER A 96 -1.90 4.12 -22.97
N GLN A 97 -1.59 5.29 -23.55
CA GLN A 97 -1.36 6.55 -22.84
C GLN A 97 -0.31 6.44 -21.74
N ARG A 98 0.83 5.79 -22.06
CA ARG A 98 1.98 5.69 -21.16
C ARG A 98 2.40 7.06 -20.63
N TYR A 99 2.61 7.12 -19.32
CA TYR A 99 3.23 8.26 -18.65
C TYR A 99 4.21 7.77 -17.58
N ASP A 100 5.46 8.17 -17.72
CA ASP A 100 6.54 7.89 -16.77
C ASP A 100 6.71 9.10 -15.86
N ASP A 101 6.51 8.96 -14.54
CA ASP A 101 6.65 10.11 -13.64
C ASP A 101 8.13 10.54 -13.54
N PRO A 102 8.50 11.75 -14.03
CA PRO A 102 9.90 12.13 -14.15
C PRO A 102 10.59 12.33 -12.80
N TYR A 103 9.84 12.50 -11.71
CA TYR A 103 10.40 12.74 -10.38
C TYR A 103 10.44 11.49 -9.49
N PHE A 104 9.82 10.38 -9.90
CA PHE A 104 9.68 9.18 -9.08
C PHE A 104 10.99 8.72 -8.45
N VAL A 105 12.00 8.43 -9.29
CA VAL A 105 13.29 7.87 -8.81
C VAL A 105 14.04 8.86 -7.91
N GLN A 106 13.96 10.16 -8.20
CA GLN A 106 14.54 11.18 -7.33
C GLN A 106 13.83 11.22 -5.98
N ASN A 107 12.49 11.25 -5.99
CA ASN A 107 11.70 11.40 -4.77
C ASN A 107 11.80 10.18 -3.87
N ILE A 108 11.76 8.96 -4.41
CA ILE A 108 11.85 7.74 -3.58
C ILE A 108 13.23 7.65 -2.91
N ASN A 109 14.30 8.01 -3.62
CA ASN A 109 15.64 8.07 -3.04
C ASN A 109 15.77 9.16 -1.98
N ARG A 110 15.22 10.36 -2.21
CA ARG A 110 15.29 11.45 -1.24
C ARG A 110 14.44 11.20 0.01
N ALA A 111 13.24 10.64 -0.16
CA ALA A 111 12.34 10.30 0.93
C ALA A 111 12.96 9.23 1.85
N THR A 112 13.48 8.15 1.28
CA THR A 112 14.15 7.10 2.06
C THR A 112 15.45 7.57 2.70
N ASN A 113 16.25 8.39 2.03
CA ASN A 113 17.43 9.01 2.63
C ASN A 113 17.07 9.97 3.77
N ALA A 114 15.92 10.64 3.71
CA ALA A 114 15.42 11.47 4.79
C ALA A 114 14.94 10.63 5.99
N GLY A 115 14.60 9.35 5.77
CA GLY A 115 14.10 8.44 6.81
C GLY A 115 12.59 8.17 6.74
N LEU A 116 11.92 8.47 5.61
CA LEU A 116 10.53 8.09 5.40
C LEU A 116 10.43 6.70 4.77
N PHE A 117 9.50 5.88 5.25
CA PHE A 117 9.09 4.66 4.54
C PHE A 117 8.40 5.05 3.23
N ALA A 118 8.84 4.50 2.11
CA ALA A 118 8.35 4.92 0.80
C ALA A 118 7.77 3.75 0.01
N GLY A 119 6.68 3.99 -0.71
CA GLY A 119 6.08 3.06 -1.66
C GLY A 119 5.86 3.72 -3.02
N ALA A 120 5.62 2.90 -4.04
CA ALA A 120 5.28 3.37 -5.36
C ALA A 120 3.80 3.11 -5.66
N TYR A 121 3.18 3.96 -6.48
CA TYR A 121 1.85 3.70 -7.03
C TYR A 121 1.80 3.85 -8.55
N HIS A 122 0.79 3.22 -9.15
CA HIS A 122 0.47 3.30 -10.57
C HIS A 122 -0.98 3.74 -10.76
N PHE A 123 -1.19 4.91 -11.40
CA PHE A 123 -2.53 5.39 -11.74
C PHE A 123 -3.03 4.66 -12.98
N SER A 124 -3.97 3.74 -12.79
CA SER A 124 -4.43 2.89 -13.87
C SER A 124 -5.42 3.59 -14.79
N ARG A 125 -5.47 3.15 -16.05
CA ARG A 125 -6.29 3.72 -17.13
C ARG A 125 -7.18 2.69 -17.82
N PRO A 126 -8.05 1.98 -17.07
CA PRO A 126 -9.04 1.09 -17.67
C PRO A 126 -10.06 1.85 -18.57
N ASP A 127 -10.15 3.19 -18.48
CA ASP A 127 -10.92 4.03 -19.41
C ASP A 127 -10.32 4.10 -20.83
N ILE A 128 -9.10 3.60 -21.05
CA ILE A 128 -8.57 3.39 -22.40
C ILE A 128 -9.14 2.09 -22.94
N VAL A 129 -10.16 2.23 -23.78
CA VAL A 129 -10.87 1.15 -24.47
C VAL A 129 -10.66 1.26 -25.98
N ALA A 130 -11.13 0.26 -26.73
CA ALA A 130 -10.94 0.21 -28.18
C ALA A 130 -11.50 1.44 -28.92
N SER A 131 -12.54 2.08 -28.38
CA SER A 131 -13.14 3.31 -28.95
C SER A 131 -12.47 4.60 -28.47
N THR A 132 -11.52 4.56 -27.53
CA THR A 132 -10.81 5.75 -27.07
C THR A 132 -10.01 6.36 -28.21
N LEU A 133 -10.09 7.68 -28.37
CA LEU A 133 -9.36 8.40 -29.42
C LEU A 133 -7.86 8.06 -29.38
N ASN A 134 -7.31 7.70 -30.54
CA ASN A 134 -5.91 7.30 -30.75
C ASN A 134 -5.43 6.08 -29.95
N SER A 135 -6.32 5.24 -29.42
CA SER A 135 -5.95 3.94 -28.87
C SER A 135 -5.53 2.93 -29.95
N ASN A 136 -5.80 3.25 -31.22
CA ASN A 136 -5.67 2.35 -32.37
C ASN A 136 -6.50 1.07 -32.23
N GLY A 137 -7.62 1.13 -31.51
CA GLY A 137 -8.46 -0.04 -31.27
C GLY A 137 -7.93 -0.98 -30.20
N ILE A 138 -6.83 -0.62 -29.51
CA ILE A 138 -6.18 -1.45 -28.50
C ILE A 138 -6.61 -0.95 -27.11
N PRO A 139 -7.47 -1.70 -26.40
CA PRO A 139 -7.82 -1.36 -25.01
C PRO A 139 -6.66 -1.70 -24.07
N ASN A 140 -6.51 -0.95 -22.99
CA ASN A 140 -5.58 -1.33 -21.93
C ASN A 140 -6.07 -2.62 -21.23
N SER A 141 -5.15 -3.42 -20.73
CA SER A 141 -5.44 -4.56 -19.84
C SER A 141 -4.76 -4.35 -18.49
N GLY A 142 -5.25 -5.03 -17.46
CA GLY A 142 -4.61 -4.96 -16.13
C GLY A 142 -3.17 -5.45 -16.18
N ALA A 143 -2.90 -6.47 -16.99
CA ALA A 143 -1.56 -7.02 -17.18
C ALA A 143 -0.60 -6.04 -17.89
N ASP A 144 -1.03 -5.32 -18.94
CA ASP A 144 -0.19 -4.31 -19.61
C ASP A 144 0.18 -3.16 -18.66
N GLU A 145 -0.78 -2.70 -17.86
CA GLU A 145 -0.52 -1.63 -16.90
C GLU A 145 0.34 -2.09 -15.72
N ALA A 146 0.18 -3.34 -15.26
CA ALA A 146 1.09 -3.94 -14.29
C ALA A 146 2.51 -4.08 -14.84
N ASP A 147 2.68 -4.46 -16.12
CA ASP A 147 3.99 -4.50 -16.77
C ASP A 147 4.64 -3.11 -16.83
N HIS A 148 3.86 -2.06 -17.13
CA HIS A 148 4.37 -0.69 -17.06
C HIS A 148 4.79 -0.31 -15.64
N PHE A 149 3.98 -0.67 -14.64
CA PHE A 149 4.33 -0.42 -13.24
C PHE A 149 5.62 -1.11 -12.83
N ILE A 150 5.81 -2.38 -13.22
CA ILE A 150 7.05 -3.13 -12.96
C ILE A 150 8.23 -2.49 -13.68
N GLN A 151 8.07 -2.08 -14.94
CA GLN A 151 9.13 -1.38 -15.70
C GLN A 151 9.61 -0.11 -14.99
N MET A 152 8.73 0.61 -14.29
CA MET A 152 9.06 1.88 -13.66
C MET A 152 9.44 1.77 -12.18
N ALA A 153 8.80 0.87 -11.44
CA ALA A 153 8.94 0.77 -9.98
C ALA A 153 9.43 -0.59 -9.47
N GLY A 154 9.63 -1.59 -10.34
CA GLY A 154 10.11 -2.93 -9.96
C GLY A 154 11.34 -2.96 -9.04
N PRO A 155 12.35 -2.06 -9.20
CA PRO A 155 13.46 -1.96 -8.25
C PRO A 155 13.06 -1.68 -6.80
N TRP A 156 11.88 -1.10 -6.56
CA TRP A 156 11.40 -0.73 -5.23
C TRP A 156 10.26 -1.62 -4.74
N MET A 157 9.84 -2.63 -5.52
CA MET A 157 8.89 -3.66 -5.09
C MET A 157 9.61 -4.78 -4.33
N ARG A 158 10.33 -4.43 -3.25
CA ARG A 158 11.20 -5.33 -2.48
C ARG A 158 11.30 -4.91 -1.01
N PRO A 159 11.83 -5.76 -0.12
CA PRO A 159 11.99 -5.44 1.30
C PRO A 159 12.69 -4.10 1.55
N GLY A 160 12.19 -3.37 2.55
CA GLY A 160 12.59 -2.00 2.87
C GLY A 160 11.71 -0.91 2.22
N TYR A 161 10.75 -1.28 1.38
CA TYR A 161 9.77 -0.37 0.78
C TYR A 161 8.34 -0.82 1.07
N LEU A 162 7.39 0.11 1.06
CA LEU A 162 5.97 -0.19 1.20
C LEU A 162 5.47 -0.96 -0.03
N LEU A 163 4.41 -1.75 0.15
CA LEU A 163 3.78 -2.51 -0.93
C LEU A 163 3.45 -1.60 -2.14
N PRO A 164 3.62 -2.09 -3.38
CA PRO A 164 3.20 -1.36 -4.56
C PRO A 164 1.69 -1.14 -4.54
N VAL A 165 1.23 0.05 -4.95
CA VAL A 165 -0.19 0.42 -4.93
C VAL A 165 -0.75 0.49 -6.35
N HIS A 166 -1.86 -0.20 -6.58
CA HIS A 166 -2.72 0.01 -7.74
C HIS A 166 -3.70 1.15 -7.43
N ASP A 167 -3.48 2.31 -8.03
CA ASP A 167 -4.38 3.47 -7.92
C ASP A 167 -5.47 3.32 -9.00
N PHE A 168 -6.70 3.00 -8.56
CA PHE A 168 -7.80 2.53 -9.38
C PHE A 168 -8.99 3.50 -9.35
N GLU A 169 -8.87 4.57 -10.13
CA GLU A 169 -9.80 5.71 -10.12
C GLU A 169 -10.27 6.17 -11.51
N ALA A 170 -10.13 5.33 -12.54
CA ALA A 170 -10.61 5.60 -13.89
C ALA A 170 -11.46 4.42 -14.42
N GLY A 171 -12.16 4.59 -15.54
CA GLY A 171 -12.85 3.49 -16.26
C GLY A 171 -14.31 3.25 -15.94
N ASP A 172 -14.88 3.92 -14.92
CA ASP A 172 -16.31 3.87 -14.64
C ASP A 172 -17.10 4.36 -15.86
N GLY A 173 -18.14 3.62 -16.25
CA GLY A 173 -18.94 3.84 -17.45
C GLY A 173 -18.27 3.52 -18.79
N ALA A 174 -16.94 3.46 -18.86
CA ALA A 174 -16.21 3.02 -20.06
C ALA A 174 -16.15 1.49 -20.16
N ARG A 175 -16.18 0.81 -19.01
CA ARG A 175 -16.27 -0.65 -18.87
C ARG A 175 -17.44 -1.01 -17.97
N THR A 176 -17.92 -2.25 -18.10
CA THR A 176 -18.83 -2.83 -17.10
C THR A 176 -18.09 -3.10 -15.79
N ASP A 177 -18.81 -3.13 -14.68
CA ASP A 177 -18.27 -3.44 -13.35
C ASP A 177 -17.49 -4.77 -13.30
N ASN A 178 -17.98 -5.80 -14.01
CA ASN A 178 -17.26 -7.07 -14.12
C ASN A 178 -15.93 -6.94 -14.88
N GLN A 179 -15.87 -6.10 -15.93
CA GLN A 179 -14.64 -5.83 -16.65
C GLN A 179 -13.67 -4.98 -15.83
N MET A 180 -14.19 -4.07 -15.00
CA MET A 180 -13.40 -3.29 -14.04
C MET A 180 -12.78 -4.20 -12.97
N ALA A 181 -13.58 -5.09 -12.38
CA ALA A 181 -13.06 -6.09 -11.44
C ALA A 181 -12.03 -7.03 -12.09
N LEU A 182 -12.29 -7.51 -13.32
CA LEU A 182 -11.33 -8.31 -14.07
C LEU A 182 -10.00 -7.58 -14.29
N PHE A 183 -10.05 -6.32 -14.72
CA PHE A 183 -8.85 -5.49 -14.90
C PHE A 183 -8.03 -5.40 -13.60
N ALA A 184 -8.68 -5.15 -12.46
CA ALA A 184 -8.01 -5.09 -11.16
C ALA A 184 -7.39 -6.43 -10.77
N MET A 185 -8.07 -7.56 -11.04
CA MET A 185 -7.54 -8.89 -10.77
C MET A 185 -6.32 -9.21 -11.65
N GLU A 186 -6.39 -8.93 -12.95
CA GLU A 186 -5.28 -9.12 -13.90
C GLU A 186 -4.05 -8.29 -13.52
N PHE A 187 -4.26 -7.06 -13.06
CA PHE A 187 -3.17 -6.21 -12.58
C PHE A 187 -2.46 -6.85 -11.37
N SER A 188 -3.21 -7.28 -10.35
CA SER A 188 -2.62 -7.91 -9.16
C SER A 188 -1.97 -9.26 -9.47
N ASP A 189 -2.60 -10.08 -10.32
CA ASP A 189 -2.04 -11.37 -10.74
C ASP A 189 -0.73 -11.18 -11.50
N ARG A 190 -0.65 -10.20 -12.40
CA ARG A 190 0.60 -9.93 -13.12
C ARG A 190 1.73 -9.47 -12.20
N ILE A 191 1.44 -8.61 -11.22
CA ILE A 191 2.44 -8.23 -10.20
C ILE A 191 2.88 -9.45 -9.39
N TYR A 192 1.94 -10.30 -8.97
CA TYR A 192 2.24 -11.51 -8.20
C TYR A 192 3.10 -12.50 -9.00
N ASP A 193 2.78 -12.73 -10.27
CA ASP A 193 3.51 -13.66 -11.13
C ASP A 193 4.98 -13.25 -11.34
N VAL A 194 5.25 -11.94 -11.39
CA VAL A 194 6.61 -11.42 -11.64
C VAL A 194 7.37 -11.16 -10.35
N MET A 195 6.69 -10.63 -9.32
CA MET A 195 7.33 -10.11 -8.11
C MET A 195 7.12 -10.99 -6.87
N GLY A 196 6.22 -11.99 -6.94
CA GLY A 196 5.89 -12.88 -5.82
C GLY A 196 5.11 -12.22 -4.68
N ILE A 197 4.62 -11.01 -4.89
CA ILE A 197 3.90 -10.20 -3.89
C ILE A 197 2.62 -9.64 -4.50
N ARG A 198 1.62 -9.36 -3.67
CA ARG A 198 0.39 -8.69 -4.14
C ARG A 198 0.42 -7.20 -3.82
N PRO A 199 -0.03 -6.34 -4.75
CA PRO A 199 -0.14 -4.92 -4.51
C PRO A 199 -1.26 -4.59 -3.51
N ALA A 200 -1.17 -3.41 -2.90
CA ALA A 200 -2.30 -2.73 -2.29
C ALA A 200 -3.19 -2.09 -3.37
N ILE A 201 -4.42 -1.70 -3.02
CA ILE A 201 -5.29 -0.94 -3.90
C ILE A 201 -5.70 0.38 -3.26
N TYR A 202 -5.64 1.45 -4.05
CA TYR A 202 -6.17 2.76 -3.70
C TYR A 202 -7.42 3.06 -4.51
N LEU A 203 -8.48 3.49 -3.83
CA LEU A 203 -9.73 3.93 -4.45
C LEU A 203 -10.62 4.69 -3.46
N ASN A 204 -11.53 5.50 -4.00
CA ASN A 204 -12.57 6.17 -3.21
C ASN A 204 -13.83 5.29 -3.01
N GLY A 205 -14.74 5.75 -2.17
CA GLY A 205 -15.98 5.03 -1.86
C GLY A 205 -16.89 4.75 -3.08
N ASN A 206 -16.89 5.59 -4.13
CA ASN A 206 -17.66 5.32 -5.35
C ASN A 206 -17.11 4.09 -6.07
N TYR A 207 -15.78 4.03 -6.25
CA TYR A 207 -15.14 2.89 -6.89
C TYR A 207 -15.29 1.62 -6.06
N ALA A 208 -15.24 1.72 -4.73
CA ALA A 208 -15.44 0.59 -3.85
C ALA A 208 -16.87 0.06 -3.96
N GLN A 209 -17.85 0.94 -3.76
CA GLN A 209 -19.25 0.56 -3.59
C GLN A 209 -19.97 0.29 -4.91
N ASN A 210 -19.70 1.10 -5.93
CA ASN A 210 -20.50 1.11 -7.16
C ASN A 210 -19.77 0.42 -8.32
N VAL A 211 -18.44 0.59 -8.44
CA VAL A 211 -17.68 -0.02 -9.55
C VAL A 211 -17.27 -1.46 -9.22
N ILE A 212 -16.47 -1.68 -8.17
CA ILE A 212 -16.16 -3.06 -7.75
C ILE A 212 -17.41 -3.68 -7.11
N GLY A 213 -18.11 -2.94 -6.25
CA GLY A 213 -19.32 -3.43 -5.58
C GLY A 213 -20.51 -3.73 -6.51
N GLY A 214 -20.54 -3.15 -7.72
CA GLY A 214 -21.52 -3.48 -8.76
C GLY A 214 -21.20 -4.77 -9.54
N ALA A 215 -19.99 -5.32 -9.40
CA ALA A 215 -19.59 -6.55 -10.06
C ALA A 215 -20.29 -7.79 -9.47
N SER A 216 -20.23 -8.90 -10.21
CA SER A 216 -20.72 -10.20 -9.74
C SER A 216 -20.04 -10.61 -8.43
N SER A 217 -20.73 -11.39 -7.59
CA SER A 217 -20.18 -11.83 -6.30
C SER A 217 -18.82 -12.53 -6.43
N SER A 218 -18.61 -13.35 -7.46
CA SER A 218 -17.31 -13.99 -7.70
C SER A 218 -16.22 -12.99 -8.07
N SER A 219 -16.53 -11.98 -8.89
CA SER A 219 -15.58 -10.91 -9.22
C SER A 219 -15.23 -10.05 -8.00
N ARG A 220 -16.22 -9.74 -7.14
CA ARG A 220 -16.01 -9.00 -5.89
C ARG A 220 -15.06 -9.74 -4.95
N SER A 221 -15.34 -11.01 -4.67
CA SER A 221 -14.46 -11.85 -3.85
C SER A 221 -13.06 -11.97 -4.48
N GLY A 222 -12.99 -12.17 -5.79
CA GLY A 222 -11.70 -12.28 -6.49
C GLY A 222 -10.83 -11.03 -6.40
N VAL A 223 -11.43 -9.83 -6.33
CA VAL A 223 -10.69 -8.58 -6.06
C VAL A 223 -10.24 -8.53 -4.60
N VAL A 224 -11.12 -8.79 -3.64
CA VAL A 224 -10.77 -8.74 -2.20
C VAL A 224 -9.65 -9.72 -1.85
N ASP A 225 -9.68 -10.95 -2.40
CA ASP A 225 -8.64 -11.97 -2.19
C ASP A 225 -7.25 -11.53 -2.69
N ARG A 226 -7.22 -10.64 -3.69
CA ARG A 226 -5.99 -10.15 -4.32
C ARG A 226 -5.46 -8.86 -3.71
N TYR A 227 -6.29 -8.15 -2.96
CA TYR A 227 -6.00 -6.83 -2.39
C TYR A 227 -6.37 -6.80 -0.91
N SER A 228 -5.52 -7.44 -0.09
CA SER A 228 -5.67 -7.45 1.37
C SER A 228 -5.35 -6.11 2.04
N VAL A 229 -4.68 -5.20 1.32
CA VAL A 229 -4.34 -3.85 1.77
C VAL A 229 -5.18 -2.84 1.02
N LEU A 230 -6.10 -2.19 1.73
CA LEU A 230 -6.99 -1.17 1.20
C LEU A 230 -6.52 0.22 1.61
N TRP A 231 -6.27 1.08 0.63
CA TRP A 231 -6.05 2.50 0.81
C TRP A 231 -7.30 3.27 0.37
N SER A 232 -8.04 3.78 1.34
CA SER A 232 -9.34 4.41 1.08
C SER A 232 -9.22 5.92 0.96
N ALA A 233 -9.70 6.49 -0.14
CA ALA A 233 -9.81 7.93 -0.32
C ALA A 233 -11.15 8.45 0.20
N ARG A 234 -11.07 9.39 1.15
CA ARG A 234 -12.22 10.14 1.64
C ARG A 234 -11.79 11.42 2.32
N TRP A 235 -12.40 12.54 1.94
CA TRP A 235 -12.00 13.86 2.45
C TRP A 235 -13.14 14.55 3.21
N PRO A 236 -13.32 14.31 4.53
CA PRO A 236 -14.42 14.88 5.29
C PRO A 236 -14.43 16.41 5.37
N ASN A 237 -13.26 17.06 5.32
CA ASN A 237 -13.14 18.50 5.43
C ASN A 237 -11.95 19.06 4.62
N GLN A 238 -12.17 19.30 3.33
CA GLN A 238 -11.15 19.89 2.44
C GLN A 238 -10.89 21.37 2.71
N SER A 239 -11.80 22.06 3.42
CA SER A 239 -11.58 23.47 3.78
C SER A 239 -10.60 23.64 4.95
N ASN A 240 -10.46 22.59 5.78
CA ASN A 240 -9.55 22.56 6.91
C ASN A 240 -9.10 21.11 7.18
N PRO A 241 -8.11 20.62 6.40
CA PRO A 241 -7.54 19.27 6.58
C PRO A 241 -7.06 18.96 8.00
N ASP A 242 -6.48 19.95 8.68
CA ASP A 242 -5.89 19.78 10.02
C ASP A 242 -6.95 19.58 11.12
N ALA A 243 -8.23 19.90 10.84
CA ALA A 243 -9.34 19.65 11.76
C ALA A 243 -9.91 18.24 11.69
N ILE A 244 -9.42 17.39 10.77
CA ILE A 244 -9.87 16.01 10.64
C ILE A 244 -9.21 15.16 11.75
N ASP A 245 -10.02 14.55 12.62
CA ASP A 245 -9.52 13.67 13.70
C ASP A 245 -9.06 12.32 13.15
N VAL A 246 -7.90 12.32 12.52
CA VAL A 246 -7.29 11.11 11.94
C VAL A 246 -6.82 10.10 12.99
N GLN A 247 -6.73 10.51 14.26
CA GLN A 247 -6.25 9.65 15.35
C GLN A 247 -7.36 8.77 15.91
N ASN A 248 -8.59 9.29 15.99
CA ASN A 248 -9.71 8.54 16.57
C ASN A 248 -10.83 8.22 15.57
N ALA A 249 -10.97 8.98 14.49
CA ALA A 249 -12.04 8.75 13.52
C ALA A 249 -11.66 7.72 12.47
N HIS A 250 -12.67 7.17 11.80
CA HIS A 250 -12.55 6.31 10.64
C HIS A 250 -13.28 6.89 9.43
N PRO A 251 -12.88 6.54 8.20
CA PRO A 251 -13.60 6.94 6.98
C PRO A 251 -15.08 6.55 6.99
N LYS A 252 -15.51 5.56 7.77
CA LYS A 252 -16.91 5.12 7.80
C LYS A 252 -17.80 5.93 8.75
N ASP A 253 -17.22 6.67 9.71
CA ASP A 253 -17.96 7.36 10.78
C ASP A 253 -18.93 8.42 10.27
N SER A 254 -18.61 9.02 9.12
CA SER A 254 -19.44 10.05 8.49
C SER A 254 -19.86 9.71 7.06
N PHE A 255 -19.62 8.47 6.60
CA PHE A 255 -20.04 7.98 5.28
C PHE A 255 -20.01 6.45 5.20
N SER A 256 -21.17 5.84 5.02
CA SER A 256 -21.31 4.38 5.04
C SER A 256 -20.74 3.67 3.80
N ASN A 257 -20.76 4.32 2.64
CA ASN A 257 -20.51 3.69 1.34
C ASN A 257 -19.03 3.81 0.95
N ILE A 258 -18.14 3.33 1.82
CA ILE A 258 -16.71 3.63 1.72
C ILE A 258 -15.84 2.43 1.37
N TYR A 259 -16.20 1.22 1.82
CA TYR A 259 -15.35 0.04 1.64
C TYR A 259 -15.94 -1.02 0.71
N GLY A 260 -17.17 -0.87 0.20
CA GLY A 260 -17.73 -1.78 -0.79
C GLY A 260 -17.54 -3.28 -0.42
N PRO A 261 -17.01 -4.13 -1.31
CA PRO A 261 -16.79 -5.55 -1.03
C PRO A 261 -15.89 -5.86 0.16
N TRP A 262 -15.02 -4.95 0.58
CA TRP A 262 -14.18 -5.17 1.76
C TRP A 262 -15.00 -5.17 3.07
N ASP A 263 -16.19 -4.56 3.08
CA ASP A 263 -17.13 -4.67 4.22
C ASP A 263 -17.66 -6.11 4.40
N ASP A 264 -17.67 -6.92 3.35
CA ASP A 264 -18.18 -8.30 3.39
C ASP A 264 -17.22 -9.26 4.14
N THR A 265 -16.01 -8.80 4.49
CA THR A 265 -15.00 -9.59 5.23
C THR A 265 -15.30 -9.73 6.72
N GLY A 266 -16.29 -8.98 7.24
CA GLY A 266 -16.64 -8.95 8.66
C GLY A 266 -15.76 -8.04 9.52
N VAL A 267 -14.77 -7.37 8.92
CA VAL A 267 -13.96 -6.33 9.58
C VAL A 267 -14.65 -4.98 9.45
N MET A 268 -14.95 -4.32 10.57
CA MET A 268 -15.70 -3.05 10.59
C MET A 268 -14.98 -1.90 9.86
N HIS A 269 -13.66 -1.87 9.95
CA HIS A 269 -12.79 -0.87 9.33
C HIS A 269 -11.64 -1.60 8.61
N PRO A 270 -11.86 -2.13 7.40
CA PRO A 270 -10.87 -2.92 6.67
C PRO A 270 -9.78 -2.08 5.97
N TRP A 271 -9.77 -0.75 6.15
CA TRP A 271 -8.77 0.12 5.55
C TRP A 271 -7.42 0.02 6.28
N THR A 272 -6.34 0.01 5.52
CA THR A 272 -4.96 0.09 6.02
C THR A 272 -4.45 1.52 6.01
N PHE A 273 -4.76 2.25 4.93
CA PHE A 273 -4.41 3.65 4.76
C PHE A 273 -5.67 4.46 4.45
N TRP A 274 -5.68 5.71 4.89
CA TRP A 274 -6.74 6.66 4.61
C TRP A 274 -6.13 7.94 4.04
N GLN A 275 -6.44 8.26 2.78
CA GLN A 275 -6.19 9.59 2.24
C GLN A 275 -7.32 10.52 2.69
N TYR A 276 -7.00 11.40 3.64
CA TYR A 276 -7.97 12.20 4.37
C TYR A 276 -8.09 13.64 3.92
N ALA A 277 -7.11 14.15 3.15
CA ALA A 277 -7.24 15.40 2.41
C ALA A 277 -6.47 15.36 1.09
N SER A 278 -6.92 16.13 0.10
CA SER A 278 -6.17 16.43 -1.14
C SER A 278 -5.86 17.92 -1.31
N THR A 279 -6.02 18.66 -0.22
CA THR A 279 -5.84 20.11 -0.11
C THR A 279 -4.82 20.46 0.99
N GLY A 280 -4.10 19.45 1.49
CA GLY A 280 -3.16 19.60 2.59
C GLY A 280 -2.02 20.56 2.25
N ARG A 281 -1.51 21.24 3.27
CA ARG A 281 -0.39 22.18 3.16
C ARG A 281 0.61 21.93 4.29
N LEU A 282 1.88 21.85 3.93
CA LEU A 282 2.98 21.76 4.87
C LEU A 282 3.87 22.99 4.72
N GLN A 283 4.34 23.54 5.83
CA GLN A 283 5.14 24.76 5.83
C GLN A 283 6.45 24.60 5.02
N SER A 284 7.08 23.42 5.09
CA SER A 284 8.33 23.12 4.39
C SER A 284 8.15 22.81 2.91
N PHE A 285 6.92 22.56 2.49
CA PHE A 285 6.53 22.37 1.10
C PHE A 285 5.77 23.60 0.59
N ASN A 286 6.52 24.67 0.33
CA ASN A 286 5.99 25.92 -0.21
C ASN A 286 6.30 26.05 -1.72
N ASN A 287 5.80 25.10 -2.51
CA ASN A 287 5.97 25.09 -3.96
C ASN A 287 4.68 25.56 -4.66
N GLY A 288 4.36 26.86 -4.54
CA GLY A 288 3.33 27.57 -5.31
C GLY A 288 2.02 26.81 -5.55
N ASP A 289 1.01 27.00 -4.71
CA ASP A 289 -0.34 26.44 -4.85
C ASP A 289 -0.48 24.91 -5.07
N SER A 290 0.59 24.11 -5.09
CA SER A 290 0.49 22.64 -5.15
C SER A 290 0.00 22.06 -3.83
N ASN A 291 -1.22 21.53 -3.84
CA ASN A 291 -1.76 20.79 -2.70
C ASN A 291 -0.95 19.49 -2.47
N LEU A 292 -0.99 19.04 -1.22
CA LEU A 292 -0.49 17.74 -0.80
C LEU A 292 -1.66 16.83 -0.43
N ASP A 293 -1.56 15.58 -0.85
CA ASP A 293 -2.45 14.53 -0.42
C ASP A 293 -1.98 14.01 0.93
N PHE A 294 -2.82 14.16 1.96
CA PHE A 294 -2.50 13.77 3.32
C PHE A 294 -3.07 12.40 3.63
N ASN A 295 -2.24 11.57 4.25
CA ASN A 295 -2.54 10.18 4.57
C ASN A 295 -2.32 9.84 6.04
N VAL A 296 -3.03 8.83 6.51
CA VAL A 296 -2.83 8.22 7.82
C VAL A 296 -2.87 6.70 7.68
N ALA A 297 -1.98 5.99 8.37
CA ALA A 297 -2.04 4.54 8.52
C ALA A 297 -2.98 4.19 9.69
N GLN A 298 -3.66 3.05 9.62
CA GLN A 298 -4.67 2.68 10.63
C GLN A 298 -4.09 2.47 12.03
N GLY A 299 -2.79 2.20 12.13
CA GLY A 299 -2.06 2.05 13.39
C GLY A 299 -0.75 2.83 13.43
N ASP A 300 0.08 2.45 14.39
CA ASP A 300 1.36 3.07 14.71
C ASP A 300 2.49 2.70 13.72
N ILE A 301 3.73 2.99 14.10
CA ILE A 301 4.91 2.73 13.26
C ILE A 301 5.16 1.24 13.03
N GLU A 302 4.75 0.38 13.95
CA GLU A 302 4.84 -1.07 13.77
C GLU A 302 3.73 -1.56 12.83
N PHE A 303 2.53 -1.00 12.95
CA PHE A 303 1.48 -1.26 11.96
C PHE A 303 1.92 -0.84 10.54
N LEU A 304 2.59 0.30 10.39
CA LEU A 304 3.12 0.74 9.09
C LEU A 304 4.17 -0.24 8.54
N LYS A 305 5.09 -0.72 9.39
CA LYS A 305 6.13 -1.68 8.99
C LYS A 305 5.56 -3.03 8.56
N ASP A 306 4.34 -3.39 9.00
CA ASP A 306 3.62 -4.57 8.48
C ASP A 306 3.25 -4.44 7.01
N GLN A 307 3.24 -3.22 6.46
CA GLN A 307 2.91 -2.92 5.07
C GLN A 307 4.15 -2.82 4.18
N LEU A 308 5.34 -3.16 4.71
CA LEU A 308 6.54 -3.32 3.90
C LEU A 308 6.45 -4.61 3.08
N VAL A 309 7.03 -4.57 1.88
CA VAL A 309 7.20 -5.77 1.05
C VAL A 309 7.96 -6.82 1.87
N PRO A 310 7.43 -8.05 2.04
CA PRO A 310 8.11 -9.08 2.81
C PRO A 310 9.33 -9.62 2.05
N ALA A 311 10.32 -10.08 2.80
CA ALA A 311 11.40 -10.89 2.27
C ALA A 311 10.90 -12.32 2.08
N VAL A 312 10.84 -12.77 0.83
CA VAL A 312 10.28 -14.08 0.48
C VAL A 312 11.33 -14.97 -0.17
N TRP A 313 11.24 -16.26 0.14
CA TRP A 313 12.06 -17.29 -0.50
C TRP A 313 11.51 -17.59 -1.90
N MET A 314 12.37 -17.46 -2.91
CA MET A 314 11.96 -17.42 -4.31
C MET A 314 11.94 -18.78 -5.01
N THR A 315 12.54 -19.82 -4.42
CA THR A 315 12.75 -21.12 -5.09
C THR A 315 12.05 -22.27 -4.38
N ASP A 316 11.58 -23.26 -5.13
CA ASP A 316 11.07 -24.54 -4.61
C ASP A 316 12.24 -25.51 -4.35
N SER A 317 13.31 -25.02 -3.73
CA SER A 317 14.50 -25.82 -3.45
C SER A 317 15.11 -25.42 -2.12
N SER A 318 15.60 -26.43 -1.39
CA SER A 318 16.40 -26.24 -0.18
C SER A 318 17.64 -25.40 -0.48
N GLY A 319 18.08 -24.60 0.49
CA GLY A 319 19.22 -23.72 0.30
C GLY A 319 19.66 -23.01 1.56
N ASN A 320 20.70 -22.19 1.41
CA ASN A 320 21.26 -21.45 2.52
C ASN A 320 20.65 -20.04 2.62
N TRP A 321 20.36 -19.58 3.84
CA TRP A 321 19.91 -18.23 4.14
C TRP A 321 20.85 -17.17 3.55
N SER A 322 22.16 -17.39 3.63
CA SER A 322 23.20 -16.48 3.14
C SER A 322 23.34 -16.41 1.62
N THR A 323 22.63 -17.27 0.88
CA THR A 323 22.61 -17.22 -0.58
C THR A 323 21.64 -16.14 -1.06
N LEU A 324 22.18 -15.00 -1.46
CA LEU A 324 21.44 -13.81 -1.85
C LEU A 324 20.34 -14.08 -2.91
N SER A 325 20.64 -14.88 -3.93
CA SER A 325 19.72 -15.17 -5.03
C SER A 325 18.48 -15.98 -4.64
N ASN A 326 18.44 -16.55 -3.42
CA ASN A 326 17.25 -17.24 -2.93
C ASN A 326 16.16 -16.28 -2.45
N TRP A 327 16.48 -15.00 -2.28
CA TRP A 327 15.57 -13.99 -1.74
C TRP A 327 15.14 -12.98 -2.80
N ASN A 328 13.92 -12.48 -2.72
CA ASN A 328 13.47 -11.35 -3.54
C ASN A 328 14.32 -10.08 -3.28
N SER A 329 14.72 -9.84 -2.03
CA SER A 329 15.63 -8.74 -1.65
C SER A 329 17.02 -8.83 -2.28
N GLY A 330 17.42 -10.05 -2.66
CA GLY A 330 18.71 -10.33 -3.28
C GLY A 330 18.73 -10.29 -4.80
N GLN A 331 17.59 -10.11 -5.45
CA GLN A 331 17.53 -9.98 -6.91
C GLN A 331 18.10 -8.64 -7.35
N ALA A 332 18.95 -8.65 -8.39
CA ALA A 332 19.50 -7.44 -8.96
C ALA A 332 18.37 -6.53 -9.49
N PRO A 333 18.28 -5.26 -9.05
CA PRO A 333 17.27 -4.33 -9.57
C PRO A 333 17.52 -4.01 -11.05
N ILE A 334 16.44 -3.93 -11.83
CA ILE A 334 16.49 -3.54 -13.24
C ILE A 334 16.14 -2.05 -13.34
N ALA A 335 17.04 -1.23 -13.88
CA ALA A 335 16.81 0.21 -13.99
C ALA A 335 15.53 0.53 -14.79
N PRO A 336 14.74 1.55 -14.37
CA PRO A 336 13.58 1.97 -15.13
C PRO A 336 13.92 2.38 -16.56
N VAL A 337 13.18 1.83 -17.52
CA VAL A 337 13.32 2.16 -18.95
C VAL A 337 12.31 3.24 -19.30
N THR A 338 12.81 4.44 -19.57
CA THR A 338 11.97 5.56 -20.00
C THR A 338 11.38 5.26 -21.38
N GLY A 339 10.06 5.32 -21.50
CA GLY A 339 9.35 5.09 -22.75
C GLY A 339 9.68 6.15 -23.81
N THR A 340 9.49 5.80 -25.08
CA THR A 340 9.67 6.75 -26.19
C THR A 340 8.77 7.97 -26.01
N GLY A 341 9.33 9.17 -26.16
CA GLY A 341 8.60 10.44 -26.07
C GLY A 341 8.32 10.93 -24.64
N GLN A 342 8.66 10.14 -23.62
CA GLN A 342 8.45 10.50 -22.22
C GLN A 342 9.42 11.60 -21.76
N VAL A 343 9.00 12.39 -20.77
CA VAL A 343 9.86 13.39 -20.14
C VAL A 343 11.04 12.69 -19.48
N ALA A 344 12.25 13.21 -19.69
CA ALA A 344 13.44 12.63 -19.10
C ALA A 344 13.37 12.67 -17.56
N PRO A 345 13.58 11.53 -16.87
CA PRO A 345 13.61 11.53 -15.42
C PRO A 345 14.68 12.44 -14.84
N VAL A 346 14.32 13.10 -13.74
CA VAL A 346 15.08 14.17 -13.08
C VAL A 346 15.95 13.59 -11.97
N GLY A 347 17.17 14.13 -11.82
CA GLY A 347 18.07 13.79 -10.73
C GLY A 347 18.79 12.44 -10.87
N ARG A 348 19.52 12.07 -9.82
CA ARG A 348 20.31 10.83 -9.78
C ARG A 348 19.40 9.61 -9.68
N ARG A 349 19.63 8.62 -10.57
CA ARG A 349 18.91 7.34 -10.58
C ARG A 349 19.67 6.26 -9.82
N THR A 350 19.68 6.37 -8.49
CA THR A 350 20.24 5.31 -7.64
C THR A 350 19.21 4.19 -7.50
N LEU A 351 19.64 2.95 -7.74
CA LEU A 351 18.83 1.76 -7.49
C LEU A 351 19.12 1.20 -6.10
N PRO A 352 18.17 0.52 -5.45
CA PRO A 352 18.40 -0.14 -4.17
C PRO A 352 19.47 -1.23 -4.28
N THR A 353 20.35 -1.34 -3.28
CA THR A 353 21.34 -2.42 -3.25
C THR A 353 20.68 -3.73 -2.82
N PRO A 354 20.87 -4.83 -3.57
CA PRO A 354 20.45 -6.17 -3.11
C PRO A 354 21.06 -6.51 -1.77
N ARG A 355 20.27 -7.11 -0.87
CA ARG A 355 20.72 -7.48 0.48
C ARG A 355 20.03 -8.74 0.99
N LEU A 356 20.62 -9.37 1.98
CA LEU A 356 20.00 -10.48 2.69
C LEU A 356 18.87 -9.98 3.60
N PRO A 357 17.87 -10.82 3.92
CA PRO A 357 16.90 -10.50 4.95
C PRO A 357 17.60 -10.35 6.30
N GLY A 358 17.26 -9.31 7.03
CA GLY A 358 17.89 -8.98 8.31
C GLY A 358 19.29 -8.38 8.23
N GLU A 359 19.80 -8.11 7.03
CA GLU A 359 21.07 -7.40 6.85
C GLU A 359 20.90 -5.92 7.25
N THR A 360 21.71 -5.48 8.20
CA THR A 360 21.68 -4.10 8.68
C THR A 360 22.27 -3.17 7.63
N VAL A 361 21.40 -2.38 7.03
CA VAL A 361 21.79 -1.17 6.26
C VAL A 361 21.28 0.09 6.96
N PHE A 362 21.67 1.26 6.46
CA PHE A 362 21.27 2.54 7.06
C PHE A 362 19.80 2.88 6.77
N GLY A 363 19.11 3.44 7.77
CA GLY A 363 17.77 4.02 7.61
C GLY A 363 16.62 3.02 7.53
N VAL A 364 15.53 3.44 6.91
CA VAL A 364 14.26 2.70 6.84
C VAL A 364 14.28 1.46 5.95
N THR A 365 15.29 1.31 5.10
CA THR A 365 15.47 0.15 4.21
C THR A 365 16.24 -1.00 4.87
N SER A 366 16.64 -0.83 6.14
CA SER A 366 17.37 -1.80 6.95
C SER A 366 16.62 -3.12 7.13
N GLY A 367 17.34 -4.25 7.09
CA GLY A 367 16.77 -5.58 7.26
C GLY A 367 16.14 -5.84 8.62
N LYS A 368 16.48 -5.03 9.64
CA LYS A 368 15.81 -5.04 10.95
C LYS A 368 14.31 -4.74 10.91
N HIS A 369 13.79 -4.28 9.76
CA HIS A 369 12.37 -4.03 9.54
C HIS A 369 11.69 -5.16 8.75
N ASP A 370 12.45 -6.16 8.31
CA ASP A 370 11.93 -7.20 7.42
C ASP A 370 10.92 -8.10 8.14
N THR A 371 9.79 -8.29 7.47
CA THR A 371 8.97 -9.48 7.65
C THR A 371 9.52 -10.55 6.70
N VAL A 372 10.01 -11.66 7.24
CA VAL A 372 10.48 -12.81 6.47
C VAL A 372 9.36 -13.84 6.37
N ILE A 373 9.11 -14.32 5.15
CA ILE A 373 8.13 -15.37 4.85
C ILE A 373 8.85 -16.55 4.20
N LEU A 374 8.83 -17.68 4.91
CA LEU A 374 9.24 -18.99 4.43
C LEU A 374 7.98 -19.84 4.23
N ASP A 375 7.39 -19.73 3.04
CA ASP A 375 6.18 -20.47 2.66
C ASP A 375 6.27 -20.85 1.18
N ARG A 376 6.50 -22.13 0.90
CA ARG A 376 6.54 -22.74 -0.44
C ARG A 376 5.47 -23.83 -0.48
N PRO A 377 4.18 -23.48 -0.62
CA PRO A 377 3.07 -24.42 -0.40
C PRO A 377 3.03 -25.62 -1.37
N ASN A 378 3.84 -25.59 -2.43
CA ASN A 378 3.94 -26.66 -3.43
C ASN A 378 5.28 -27.44 -3.33
N ALA A 379 6.06 -27.24 -2.27
CA ALA A 379 7.36 -27.87 -2.06
C ALA A 379 7.60 -28.17 -0.58
N ASP A 380 8.47 -29.13 -0.31
CA ASP A 380 9.00 -29.38 1.04
C ASP A 380 10.47 -28.96 1.05
N ILE A 381 10.78 -27.76 1.54
CA ILE A 381 12.14 -27.23 1.50
C ILE A 381 12.78 -27.10 2.88
N THR A 382 14.10 -27.15 2.90
CA THR A 382 14.91 -26.81 4.08
C THR A 382 15.73 -25.56 3.79
N VAL A 383 15.48 -24.51 4.56
CA VAL A 383 16.33 -23.32 4.63
C VAL A 383 17.33 -23.50 5.77
N THR A 384 18.63 -23.43 5.45
CA THR A 384 19.71 -23.58 6.42
C THR A 384 20.37 -22.23 6.70
N LEU A 385 20.48 -21.86 7.97
CA LEU A 385 21.30 -20.75 8.46
C LEU A 385 22.53 -21.33 9.16
N ASP A 386 23.63 -21.47 8.41
CA ASP A 386 24.88 -22.09 8.88
C ASP A 386 25.94 -21.10 9.37
N ALA A 387 25.79 -19.81 9.04
CA ALA A 387 26.70 -18.74 9.46
C ALA A 387 26.03 -17.36 9.38
N GLY A 388 26.65 -16.37 10.04
CA GLY A 388 26.16 -14.98 10.08
C GLY A 388 25.17 -14.72 11.20
N SER A 389 24.90 -13.44 11.46
CA SER A 389 23.93 -12.97 12.45
C SER A 389 23.00 -11.99 11.76
N TYR A 390 21.69 -12.23 11.87
CA TYR A 390 20.66 -11.48 11.15
C TYR A 390 19.58 -11.02 12.12
N ASP A 391 19.25 -9.73 12.08
CA ASP A 391 18.17 -9.14 12.86
C ASP A 391 16.97 -8.87 11.96
N ILE A 392 15.87 -9.57 12.18
CA ILE A 392 14.60 -9.37 11.45
C ILE A 392 13.51 -8.95 12.42
N ARG A 393 12.42 -8.43 11.85
CA ARG A 393 11.29 -7.93 12.65
C ARG A 393 10.24 -9.01 12.90
N LYS A 394 9.83 -9.70 11.82
CA LYS A 394 8.82 -10.76 11.86
C LYS A 394 9.29 -11.95 11.07
N LEU A 395 8.88 -13.13 11.51
CA LEU A 395 9.16 -14.39 10.83
C LEU A 395 7.88 -15.20 10.74
N PHE A 396 7.51 -15.57 9.51
CA PHE A 396 6.47 -16.56 9.21
C PHE A 396 7.13 -17.77 8.58
N VAL A 397 6.97 -18.95 9.19
CA VAL A 397 7.59 -20.19 8.72
C VAL A 397 6.55 -21.29 8.58
N ARG A 398 6.45 -21.86 7.39
CA ARG A 398 5.80 -23.14 7.10
C ARG A 398 6.80 -24.21 6.64
N GLU A 399 7.96 -23.79 6.15
CA GLU A 399 9.06 -24.67 5.71
C GLU A 399 9.98 -25.11 6.86
N SER A 400 10.88 -26.06 6.60
CA SER A 400 11.92 -26.41 7.58
C SER A 400 13.00 -25.32 7.64
N LEU A 401 13.19 -24.70 8.81
CA LEU A 401 14.30 -23.77 9.07
C LEU A 401 15.31 -24.41 10.04
N VAL A 402 16.53 -24.67 9.56
CA VAL A 402 17.62 -25.26 10.34
C VAL A 402 18.68 -24.20 10.64
N ILE A 403 18.89 -23.89 11.91
CA ILE A 403 19.98 -23.01 12.35
C ILE A 403 21.11 -23.91 12.86
N SER A 404 22.11 -24.16 12.01
CA SER A 404 23.22 -25.09 12.29
C SER A 404 24.50 -24.41 12.74
N GLY A 405 24.62 -23.10 12.54
CA GLY A 405 25.81 -22.33 12.95
C GLY A 405 25.69 -20.80 12.88
N GLY A 406 24.57 -20.25 12.41
CA GLY A 406 24.29 -18.81 12.46
C GLY A 406 23.39 -18.39 13.63
N GLU A 407 23.05 -17.10 13.65
CA GLU A 407 22.16 -16.47 14.63
C GLU A 407 21.03 -15.74 13.90
N LEU A 408 19.80 -15.93 14.36
CA LEU A 408 18.63 -15.20 13.87
C LEU A 408 17.92 -14.56 15.04
N HIS A 409 17.88 -13.24 15.07
CA HIS A 409 17.14 -12.47 16.05
C HIS A 409 15.83 -12.00 15.44
N VAL A 410 14.72 -12.29 16.12
CA VAL A 410 13.38 -11.85 15.69
C VAL A 410 12.85 -10.87 16.73
N ASN A 411 12.86 -9.58 16.39
CA ASN A 411 12.57 -8.49 17.31
C ASN A 411 11.35 -7.68 16.80
N TYR A 412 10.18 -7.91 17.42
CA TYR A 412 8.95 -7.17 17.15
C TYR A 412 8.70 -6.08 18.20
#